data_AF-A0A851LNJ1-F1
#
_entry.id   AF-A0A851LNJ1-F1
#
_cell.length_a   1.000
_cell.length_b   1.000
_cell.length_c   1.000
_cell.angle_alpha   90.00
_cell.angle_beta   90.00
_cell.angle_gamma   90.00
#
_symmetry.space_group_name_H-M   'P 1'
#
loop_
_entity.id
_entity.type
_entity.pdbx_description
1 polymer ?
#
loop_
_entity_poly.entity_id
_entity_poly.type
_entity_poly.pdbx_seq_one_letter_code
_entity_poly.pdbx_strand_id
1 'polypeptide(L)'
;VLLVSSSRYPDQWIVPGGGMEPEEEPGGAAVREVYEEQNQDRKHRTYVYVLTVTEILEDWEDSVNIGRKREWFKVEDAIKVLQCHKPVHAEYLEKLKLSCSPTNGNSVVPPLPDNNSLYVTSAQTSGLPSTVR
;
A
#
# COMPACT_ATOMS: atom_id res chain seq x y z
N VAL A 1 -9.68 10.86 -2.85
CA VAL A 1 -9.01 9.65 -3.37
C VAL A 1 -10.00 8.83 -4.16
N LEU A 2 -9.57 8.20 -5.26
CA LEU A 2 -10.42 7.31 -6.06
C LEU A 2 -10.26 5.87 -5.57
N LEU A 3 -11.35 5.22 -5.17
CA LEU A 3 -11.38 3.80 -4.82
C LEU A 3 -12.12 3.00 -5.89
N VAL A 4 -11.83 1.71 -5.96
CA VAL A 4 -12.51 0.76 -6.84
C VAL A 4 -13.16 -0.36 -6.03
N SER A 5 -14.23 -0.96 -6.54
CA SER A 5 -14.83 -2.12 -5.88
C SER A 5 -13.87 -3.32 -5.92
N SER A 6 -13.96 -4.21 -4.92
CA SER A 6 -13.23 -5.46 -4.92
C SER A 6 -13.83 -6.41 -5.95
N SER A 7 -12.97 -7.09 -6.72
CA SER A 7 -13.42 -8.13 -7.66
C SER A 7 -14.09 -9.32 -6.97
N ARG A 8 -13.70 -9.63 -5.72
CA ARG A 8 -14.28 -10.74 -4.95
C ARG A 8 -15.52 -10.35 -4.15
N TYR A 9 -15.60 -9.10 -3.72
CA TYR A 9 -16.69 -8.58 -2.87
C TYR A 9 -17.15 -7.23 -3.43
N PRO A 10 -18.11 -7.20 -4.36
CA PRO A 10 -18.48 -5.98 -5.10
C PRO A 10 -18.95 -4.80 -4.22
N ASP A 11 -19.45 -5.08 -3.01
CA ASP A 11 -19.88 -4.08 -2.03
C ASP A 11 -18.73 -3.50 -1.18
N GLN A 12 -17.51 -4.00 -1.37
CA GLN A 12 -16.33 -3.59 -0.65
C GLN A 12 -15.41 -2.73 -1.53
N TRP A 13 -14.93 -1.63 -0.98
CA TRP A 13 -13.99 -0.72 -1.63
C TRP A 13 -12.54 -1.09 -1.35
N ILE A 14 -11.65 -0.85 -2.32
CA ILE A 14 -10.21 -1.05 -2.21
C ILE A 14 -9.45 0.09 -2.92
N VAL A 15 -8.21 0.37 -2.48
CA VAL A 15 -7.25 1.15 -3.29
C VAL A 15 -6.87 0.32 -4.53
N PRO A 16 -6.92 0.88 -5.74
CA PRO A 16 -6.53 0.17 -6.96
C PRO A 16 -5.04 -0.24 -6.91
N GLY A 17 -4.74 -1.43 -7.43
CA GLY A 17 -3.39 -1.99 -7.49
C GLY A 17 -3.33 -3.21 -8.41
N GLY A 18 -2.13 -3.61 -8.81
CA GLY A 18 -1.86 -4.74 -9.71
C GLY A 18 -0.53 -5.42 -9.37
N GLY A 19 -0.32 -6.64 -9.89
CA GLY A 19 0.92 -7.39 -9.73
C GLY A 19 2.04 -6.86 -10.64
N MET A 20 3.30 -7.04 -10.22
CA MET A 20 4.50 -6.79 -11.03
C MET A 20 4.96 -8.12 -11.67
N GLU A 21 5.35 -8.14 -12.94
CA GLU A 21 5.71 -9.38 -13.67
C GLU A 21 7.13 -9.92 -13.37
N PRO A 22 7.36 -11.24 -13.54
CA PRO A 22 8.45 -11.98 -12.90
C PRO A 22 9.61 -12.38 -13.84
N GLU A 23 10.56 -11.48 -14.12
CA GLU A 23 11.92 -11.90 -14.53
C GLU A 23 12.79 -12.21 -13.29
N GLU A 24 12.36 -13.20 -12.49
CA GLU A 24 13.03 -13.68 -11.26
C GLU A 24 13.30 -15.21 -11.34
N GLU A 25 14.48 -15.69 -10.89
CA GLU A 25 15.07 -16.99 -11.27
C GLU A 25 14.66 -18.21 -10.37
N PRO A 26 14.54 -19.45 -10.91
CA PRO A 26 13.77 -20.55 -10.29
C PRO A 26 14.51 -21.47 -9.29
N GLY A 27 15.85 -21.57 -9.35
CA GLY A 27 16.60 -22.58 -8.57
C GLY A 27 16.64 -22.32 -7.05
N GLY A 28 16.58 -21.05 -6.64
CA GLY A 28 16.47 -20.65 -5.23
C GLY A 28 15.04 -20.78 -4.67
N ALA A 29 14.04 -20.96 -5.53
CA ALA A 29 12.63 -21.01 -5.12
C ALA A 29 12.28 -22.31 -4.38
N ALA A 30 12.86 -23.45 -4.76
CA ALA A 30 12.52 -24.75 -4.17
C ALA A 30 12.96 -24.90 -2.70
N VAL A 31 14.15 -24.38 -2.33
CA VAL A 31 14.61 -24.36 -0.92
C VAL A 31 13.85 -23.32 -0.09
N ARG A 32 13.39 -22.26 -0.75
CA ARG A 32 12.60 -21.18 -0.14
C ARG A 32 11.15 -21.60 0.13
N GLU A 33 10.50 -22.35 -0.76
CA GLU A 33 9.09 -22.75 -0.58
C GLU A 33 8.89 -23.68 0.62
N VAL A 34 9.81 -24.61 0.88
CA VAL A 34 9.74 -25.52 2.06
C VAL A 34 9.86 -24.77 3.39
N TYR A 35 10.49 -23.59 3.42
CA TYR A 35 10.52 -22.72 4.60
C TYR A 35 9.30 -21.79 4.69
N GLU A 36 8.70 -21.45 3.55
CA GLU A 36 7.53 -20.57 3.45
C GLU A 36 6.22 -21.26 3.88
N GLU A 37 6.14 -22.59 3.82
CA GLU A 37 4.97 -23.33 4.35
C GLU A 37 4.82 -23.30 5.89
N GLN A 38 5.83 -22.78 6.62
CA GLN A 38 5.76 -22.59 8.08
C GLN A 38 5.43 -21.16 8.55
N ASN A 39 5.38 -20.16 7.66
CA ASN A 39 5.19 -18.75 8.06
C ASN A 39 4.02 -18.12 7.29
N GLN A 40 2.94 -17.81 8.02
CA GLN A 40 1.77 -17.05 7.54
C GLN A 40 2.08 -15.56 7.26
N ASP A 41 3.12 -15.25 6.48
CA ASP A 41 3.37 -13.89 6.00
C ASP A 41 3.48 -13.89 4.49
N ARG A 42 2.37 -13.51 3.85
CA ARG A 42 2.30 -13.24 2.42
C ARG A 42 3.29 -12.11 2.09
N LYS A 43 4.47 -12.45 1.55
CA LYS A 43 5.56 -11.55 1.11
C LYS A 43 5.19 -10.66 -0.09
N HIS A 44 4.06 -9.94 -0.04
CA HIS A 44 3.74 -8.96 -1.07
C HIS A 44 4.36 -7.62 -0.70
N ARG A 45 5.43 -7.23 -1.40
CA ARG A 45 5.95 -5.86 -1.31
C ARG A 45 5.08 -4.95 -2.16
N THR A 46 4.31 -4.08 -1.52
CA THR A 46 3.42 -3.13 -2.20
C THR A 46 4.06 -1.74 -2.18
N TYR A 47 4.37 -1.20 -3.36
CA TYR A 47 4.77 0.19 -3.51
C TYR A 47 3.53 1.05 -3.74
N VAL A 48 3.42 2.14 -3.00
CA VAL A 48 2.25 3.02 -3.05
C VAL A 48 2.71 4.38 -3.54
N TYR A 49 2.02 4.89 -4.57
CA TYR A 49 2.31 6.18 -5.19
C TYR A 49 1.08 7.09 -5.12
N VAL A 50 1.32 8.40 -5.05
CA VAL A 50 0.27 9.40 -5.23
C VAL A 50 0.20 9.75 -6.71
N LEU A 51 -0.97 9.57 -7.31
CA LEU A 51 -1.25 9.91 -8.70
C LEU A 51 -2.31 11.00 -8.74
N THR A 52 -2.01 12.11 -9.42
CA THR A 52 -3.00 13.13 -9.76
C THR A 52 -3.75 12.68 -11.01
N VAL A 53 -5.03 12.36 -10.88
CA VAL A 53 -5.87 11.92 -12.01
C VAL A 53 -6.11 13.10 -12.95
N THR A 54 -5.73 12.95 -14.22
CA THR A 54 -5.93 13.96 -15.27
C THR A 54 -7.11 13.64 -16.17
N GLU A 55 -7.40 12.36 -16.38
CA GLU A 55 -8.44 11.89 -17.28
C GLU A 55 -9.20 10.71 -16.67
N ILE A 56 -10.50 10.64 -16.96
CA ILE A 56 -11.42 9.62 -16.44
C ILE A 56 -12.19 9.06 -17.63
N LEU A 57 -11.86 7.84 -18.07
CA LEU A 57 -12.53 7.15 -19.17
C LEU A 57 -13.86 6.56 -18.69
N GLU A 58 -14.99 6.84 -19.36
CA GLU A 58 -16.32 6.33 -18.99
C GLU A 58 -16.36 4.80 -18.95
N ASP A 59 -15.91 4.17 -20.04
CA ASP A 59 -15.72 2.74 -20.14
C ASP A 59 -14.24 2.39 -19.95
N TRP A 60 -13.95 1.45 -19.05
CA TRP A 60 -12.61 0.90 -18.85
C TRP A 60 -12.69 -0.61 -18.70
N GLU A 61 -11.58 -1.29 -18.96
CA GLU A 61 -11.50 -2.76 -19.07
C GLU A 61 -12.23 -3.49 -17.93
N ASP A 62 -11.90 -3.18 -16.67
CA ASP A 62 -12.54 -3.81 -15.50
C ASP A 62 -14.04 -3.46 -15.34
N SER A 63 -14.48 -2.27 -15.77
CA SER A 63 -15.91 -1.92 -15.75
C SER A 63 -16.68 -2.80 -16.72
N VAL A 64 -16.17 -2.92 -17.95
CA VAL A 64 -16.82 -3.66 -19.03
C VAL A 64 -16.75 -5.17 -18.78
N ASN A 65 -15.60 -5.69 -18.33
CA ASN A 65 -15.37 -7.12 -18.21
C ASN A 65 -15.99 -7.73 -16.94
N ILE A 66 -15.94 -7.02 -15.82
CA ILE A 66 -16.37 -7.57 -14.52
C ILE A 66 -17.33 -6.65 -13.75
N GLY A 67 -17.82 -5.57 -14.36
CA GLY A 67 -18.74 -4.64 -13.70
C GLY A 67 -18.10 -3.89 -12.52
N ARG A 68 -16.77 -3.71 -12.54
CA ARG A 68 -16.06 -3.03 -11.45
C ARG A 68 -16.49 -1.57 -11.36
N LYS A 69 -16.70 -1.08 -10.16
CA LYS A 69 -17.12 0.31 -9.89
C LYS A 69 -15.93 1.12 -9.41
N ARG A 70 -16.01 2.45 -9.58
CA ARG A 70 -15.05 3.41 -9.02
C ARG A 70 -15.79 4.62 -8.49
N GLU A 71 -15.33 5.16 -7.37
CA GLU A 71 -15.96 6.32 -6.73
C GLU A 71 -14.93 7.19 -6.01
N TRP A 72 -15.17 8.50 -6.03
CA TRP A 72 -14.36 9.48 -5.33
C TRP A 72 -14.79 9.61 -3.87
N PHE A 73 -13.83 9.42 -2.98
CA PHE A 73 -14.02 9.57 -1.53
C PHE A 73 -13.18 10.73 -0.99
N LYS A 74 -13.71 11.41 0.03
CA LYS A 74 -12.87 12.17 0.97
C LYS A 74 -11.91 11.20 1.66
N VAL A 75 -10.72 11.67 2.02
CA VAL A 75 -9.67 10.78 2.56
C VAL A 75 -10.15 10.14 3.88
N GLU A 76 -10.85 10.89 4.70
CA GLU A 76 -11.42 10.43 5.98
C GLU A 76 -12.44 9.31 5.77
N ASP A 77 -13.32 9.47 4.78
CA ASP A 77 -14.37 8.49 4.51
C ASP A 77 -13.79 7.25 3.83
N ALA A 78 -12.79 7.42 2.96
CA ALA A 78 -12.02 6.33 2.38
C ALA A 78 -11.36 5.46 3.46
N ILE A 79 -10.72 6.08 4.46
CA ILE A 79 -10.10 5.37 5.59
C ILE A 79 -11.15 4.54 6.33
N LYS A 80 -12.31 5.15 6.68
CA LYS A 80 -13.38 4.44 7.40
C LYS A 80 -13.88 3.23 6.64
N VAL A 81 -14.16 3.36 5.34
CA VAL A 81 -14.65 2.23 4.56
C VAL A 81 -13.58 1.16 4.42
N LEU A 82 -12.30 1.52 4.24
CA LEU A 82 -11.22 0.54 4.09
C LEU A 82 -10.88 -0.20 5.40
N GLN A 83 -11.04 0.44 6.56
CA GLN A 83 -10.61 -0.11 7.85
C GLN A 83 -11.25 -1.47 8.17
N CYS A 84 -12.49 -1.70 7.75
CA CYS A 84 -13.23 -2.92 8.06
C CYS A 84 -12.68 -4.18 7.37
N HIS A 85 -12.16 -4.06 6.14
CA HIS A 85 -11.86 -5.22 5.28
C HIS A 85 -10.56 -5.09 4.49
N LYS A 86 -9.88 -3.94 4.54
CA LYS A 86 -8.56 -3.64 3.96
C LYS A 86 -7.76 -2.66 4.85
N PRO A 87 -7.44 -3.02 6.11
CA PRO A 87 -6.75 -2.13 7.03
C PRO A 87 -5.38 -1.65 6.52
N VAL A 88 -4.66 -2.47 5.76
CA VAL A 88 -3.39 -2.07 5.13
C VAL A 88 -3.58 -0.94 4.10
N HIS A 89 -4.70 -0.94 3.37
CA HIS A 89 -5.01 0.14 2.42
C HIS A 89 -5.40 1.42 3.16
N ALA A 90 -6.06 1.31 4.31
CA ALA A 90 -6.36 2.46 5.16
C ALA A 90 -5.06 3.11 5.69
N GLU A 91 -4.07 2.30 6.09
CA GLU A 91 -2.75 2.78 6.53
C GLU A 91 -2.04 3.64 5.47
N TYR A 92 -2.19 3.32 4.18
CA TYR A 92 -1.62 4.13 3.09
C TYR A 92 -2.15 5.57 3.11
N LEU A 93 -3.44 5.72 3.38
CA LEU A 93 -4.10 7.02 3.41
C LEU A 93 -3.82 7.78 4.70
N GLU A 94 -3.69 7.08 5.84
CA GLU A 94 -3.28 7.70 7.11
C GLU A 94 -1.86 8.28 7.01
N LYS A 95 -0.92 7.55 6.42
CA LYS A 95 0.45 8.06 6.18
C LYS A 95 0.45 9.29 5.27
N LEU A 96 -0.41 9.30 4.25
CA LEU A 96 -0.58 10.47 3.38
C LEU A 96 -1.10 11.69 4.17
N LYS A 97 -2.09 11.51 5.05
CA LYS A 97 -2.61 12.62 5.89
C LYS A 97 -1.55 13.20 6.84
N LEU A 98 -0.76 12.33 7.47
CA LEU A 98 0.31 12.76 8.38
C LEU A 98 1.37 13.60 7.65
N SER A 99 1.69 13.24 6.39
CA SER A 99 2.67 13.98 5.57
C SER A 99 2.22 15.38 5.13
N CYS A 100 0.92 15.70 5.21
CA CYS A 100 0.35 16.99 4.82
C CYS A 100 -0.04 17.89 6.02
N SER A 101 0.24 17.47 7.25
CA SER A 101 -0.03 18.31 8.43
C SER A 101 1.05 19.38 8.57
N PRO A 102 0.71 20.68 8.71
CA PRO A 102 1.70 21.72 8.95
C PRO A 102 2.27 21.53 10.36
N THR A 103 3.45 20.93 10.47
CA THR A 103 4.21 20.86 11.72
C THR A 103 4.67 22.27 12.09
N ASN A 104 3.89 22.92 12.95
CA ASN A 104 4.28 24.10 13.67
C ASN A 104 5.21 23.68 14.83
N GLY A 105 6.52 23.88 14.70
CA GLY A 105 7.48 23.57 15.75
C GLY A 105 8.94 23.68 15.29
N ASN A 106 9.60 24.77 15.69
CA ASN A 106 11.03 25.06 15.55
C ASN A 106 11.94 23.83 15.45
N SER A 107 12.66 23.70 14.34
CA SER A 107 13.96 23.02 14.33
C SER A 107 14.85 23.69 13.29
N VAL A 108 16.00 24.15 13.76
CA VAL A 108 17.03 24.87 13.01
C VAL A 108 17.49 24.01 11.83
N VAL A 109 17.34 24.54 10.62
CA VAL A 109 17.80 23.93 9.36
C VAL A 109 19.26 24.35 9.12
N PRO A 110 20.23 23.43 8.94
CA PRO A 110 21.41 23.69 8.12
C PRO A 110 21.05 23.46 6.64
N PRO A 111 21.62 24.24 5.70
CA PRO A 111 21.15 24.26 4.31
C PRO A 111 21.48 22.96 3.55
N LEU A 112 20.60 22.66 2.59
CA LEU A 112 20.62 21.56 1.62
C LEU A 112 21.99 21.32 0.95
N PRO A 113 22.17 20.12 0.36
CA PRO A 113 22.13 20.14 -1.09
C PRO A 113 21.19 19.11 -1.70
N ASP A 114 20.68 19.50 -2.86
CA ASP A 114 19.79 18.78 -3.75
C ASP A 114 20.35 17.41 -4.18
N ASN A 115 19.56 16.34 -4.02
CA ASN A 115 19.27 15.33 -5.05
C ASN A 115 18.57 14.10 -4.47
N ASN A 116 17.55 13.65 -5.19
CA ASN A 116 17.08 12.27 -5.34
C ASN A 116 16.76 11.40 -4.09
N SER A 117 15.51 10.95 -4.10
CA SER A 117 15.01 9.72 -3.47
C SER A 117 14.81 9.78 -1.95
N LEU A 118 13.58 10.11 -1.54
CA LEU A 118 13.08 9.79 -0.21
C LEU A 118 12.77 8.28 -0.16
N TYR A 119 13.79 7.49 0.16
CA TYR A 119 13.59 6.16 0.72
C TYR A 119 13.08 6.33 2.16
N VAL A 120 11.91 5.78 2.48
CA VAL A 120 11.46 5.66 3.87
C VAL A 120 11.55 4.19 4.27
N THR A 121 12.39 3.98 5.28
CA THR A 121 12.88 2.72 5.83
C THR A 121 11.78 1.86 6.47
N SER A 122 11.97 0.55 6.34
CA SER A 122 11.22 -0.55 6.97
C SER A 122 11.15 -0.42 8.50
N ALA A 123 9.95 -0.55 9.06
CA ALA A 123 9.79 -0.82 10.49
C ALA A 123 10.13 -2.29 10.77
N GLN A 124 11.26 -2.55 11.45
CA GLN A 124 11.53 -3.82 12.12
C GLN A 124 11.33 -3.60 13.61
N THR A 125 10.43 -4.36 14.24
CA THR A 125 10.27 -4.34 15.70
C THR A 125 11.31 -5.25 16.34
N SER A 126 12.23 -4.69 17.11
CA SER A 126 13.25 -5.42 17.89
C SER A 126 12.62 -6.20 19.06
N GLY A 127 12.67 -7.53 19.00
CA GLY A 127 12.34 -8.42 20.12
C GLY A 127 13.60 -8.93 20.81
N LEU A 128 13.72 -8.66 22.12
CA LEU A 128 14.77 -9.16 23.03
C LEU A 128 14.66 -10.68 23.21
N PRO A 129 15.76 -11.44 23.39
CA PRO A 129 15.71 -12.88 23.61
C PRO A 129 15.45 -13.21 25.10
N SER A 130 14.49 -14.10 25.37
CA SER A 130 14.30 -14.71 26.69
C SER A 130 14.91 -16.12 26.70
N THR A 131 15.83 -16.33 27.65
CA THR A 131 16.62 -17.54 27.87
C THR A 131 15.77 -18.79 28.17
N VAL A 132 16.16 -19.88 27.52
CA VAL A 132 15.68 -21.26 27.65
C VAL A 132 16.08 -21.87 29.00
N ARG A 133 15.17 -22.66 29.60
CA ARG A 133 15.55 -23.89 30.30
C ARG A 133 14.58 -25.00 29.95
#